data_AF-A0A382FFY1-F1
#
_entry.id   AF-A0A382FFY1-F1
#
_cell.length_a   1.000
_cell.length_b   1.000
_cell.length_c   1.000
_cell.angle_alpha   90.00
_cell.angle_beta   90.00
_cell.angle_gamma   90.00
#
_symmetry.space_group_name_H-M   'P 1'
#
loop_
_entity.id
_entity.type
_entity.pdbx_description
1 polymer ?
#
loop_
_entity_poly.entity_id
_entity_poly.type
_entity_poly.pdbx_seq_one_letter_code
_entity_poly.pdbx_strand_id
1 'polypeptide(L)'
;VSIIGIGITRFGELWEKSLRELGLETGLAAISDAGISSNDIDALYIGNMAAGSTLQQEHVSALIADYCGLANQNIPATRVEAASASGGLAIRQAYMAIAGGFIDIAVVGGAEKMTDVSDSESSYTISMGSDEQWEAKAGATFASLHAIIAQNHMLEYGTTREQLSSVSSKNHYHASLNPMAQFPFPLNPEAISKSGMVSTPLRMLDCAPNSDGAAAVVLCASEKAKEFTKKPIKIIGSGQASDTLSLHHRKYLYRLPAINIAAQKAFEDCGKKPEELDLLEVHDNFTISEIIALEEIGIFKRG
;
A
#
# COMPACT_ATOMS: atom_id res chain seq x y z
N VAL A 1 -7.36 18.48 -6.50
CA VAL A 1 -7.74 17.78 -5.25
C VAL A 1 -6.61 17.91 -4.25
N SER A 2 -6.91 18.17 -2.98
CA SER A 2 -5.91 18.30 -1.93
C SER A 2 -6.21 17.38 -0.75
N ILE A 3 -5.16 16.91 -0.08
CA ILE A 3 -5.22 16.25 1.22
C ILE A 3 -5.28 17.37 2.27
N ILE A 4 -6.28 17.30 3.15
CA ILE A 4 -6.53 18.28 4.21
C ILE A 4 -6.41 17.72 5.63
N GLY A 5 -6.41 16.39 5.77
CA GLY A 5 -6.14 15.72 7.05
C GLY A 5 -5.71 14.28 6.87
N ILE A 6 -5.00 13.75 7.86
CA ILE A 6 -4.45 12.39 7.87
C ILE A 6 -4.73 11.67 9.20
N GLY A 7 -4.83 10.35 9.13
CA GLY A 7 -4.91 9.47 10.29
C GLY A 7 -4.11 8.20 10.02
N ILE A 8 -3.38 7.71 11.01
CA ILE A 8 -2.60 6.48 10.90
C ILE A 8 -2.49 5.80 12.26
N THR A 9 -2.68 4.48 12.31
CA THR A 9 -2.39 3.67 13.50
C THR A 9 -0.94 3.26 13.53
N ARG A 10 -0.45 2.78 14.67
CA ARG A 10 0.76 1.96 14.65
C ARG A 10 0.48 0.73 13.79
N PHE A 11 1.49 0.23 13.09
CA PHE A 11 1.39 -1.02 12.34
C PHE A 11 2.10 -2.12 13.13
N GLY A 12 1.51 -3.31 13.17
CA GLY A 12 2.09 -4.45 13.88
C GLY A 12 1.07 -5.51 14.25
N GLU A 13 1.35 -6.26 15.31
CA GLU A 13 0.40 -7.22 15.85
C GLU A 13 -0.47 -6.54 16.90
N LEU A 14 -1.71 -6.21 16.54
CA LEU A 14 -2.61 -5.37 17.34
C LEU A 14 -3.75 -6.22 17.89
N TRP A 15 -3.42 -7.20 18.74
CA TRP A 15 -4.34 -8.20 19.30
C TRP A 15 -5.54 -7.60 20.03
N GLU A 16 -5.38 -6.40 20.57
CA GLU A 16 -6.42 -5.66 21.29
C GLU A 16 -7.37 -4.86 20.39
N LYS A 17 -7.13 -4.84 19.07
CA LYS A 17 -7.92 -4.07 18.10
C LYS A 17 -8.53 -4.97 17.04
N SER A 18 -9.83 -4.80 16.83
CA SER A 18 -10.56 -5.33 15.69
C SER A 18 -10.41 -4.45 14.45
N LEU A 19 -10.71 -5.00 13.26
CA LEU A 19 -10.77 -4.22 12.01
C LEU A 19 -11.67 -2.97 12.12
N ARG A 20 -12.75 -3.07 12.90
CA ARG A 20 -13.70 -1.98 13.13
C ARG A 20 -13.07 -0.84 13.92
N GLU A 21 -12.35 -1.17 14.99
CA GLU A 21 -11.66 -0.19 15.82
C GLU A 21 -10.52 0.48 15.06
N LEU A 22 -9.78 -0.28 14.25
CA LEU A 22 -8.74 0.27 13.37
C LEU A 22 -9.33 1.29 12.38
N GLY A 23 -10.43 0.95 11.71
CA GLY A 23 -11.11 1.86 10.79
C GLY A 23 -11.67 3.10 11.49
N LEU A 24 -12.31 2.94 12.65
CA LEU A 24 -12.90 4.02 13.42
C LEU A 24 -11.84 5.00 13.95
N GLU A 25 -10.80 4.50 14.61
CA GLU A 25 -9.72 5.32 15.19
C GLU A 25 -9.03 6.15 14.12
N THR A 26 -8.70 5.52 12.99
CA THR A 26 -7.99 6.17 11.89
C THR A 26 -8.86 7.19 11.17
N GLY A 27 -10.14 6.87 10.93
CA GLY A 27 -11.09 7.78 10.31
C GLY A 27 -11.33 9.02 11.19
N LEU A 28 -11.51 8.82 12.51
CA LEU A 28 -11.65 9.92 13.46
C LEU A 28 -10.40 10.79 13.53
N ALA A 29 -9.20 10.19 13.52
CA ALA A 29 -7.95 10.94 13.49
C ALA A 29 -7.86 11.82 12.22
N ALA A 30 -8.17 11.27 11.05
CA ALA A 30 -8.13 12.02 9.79
C ALA A 30 -9.17 13.15 9.72
N ILE A 31 -10.40 12.90 10.18
CA ILE A 31 -11.47 13.89 10.27
C ILE A 31 -11.09 15.01 11.25
N SER A 32 -10.54 14.65 12.40
CA SER A 32 -10.10 15.62 13.42
C SER A 32 -8.93 16.46 12.92
N ASP A 33 -7.95 15.86 12.24
CA ASP A 33 -6.81 16.58 11.66
C ASP A 33 -7.26 17.53 10.53
N ALA A 34 -8.27 17.13 9.75
CA ALA A 34 -8.89 17.98 8.73
C ALA A 34 -9.77 19.10 9.31
N GLY A 35 -10.16 19.04 10.58
CA GLY A 35 -11.05 20.03 11.19
C GLY A 35 -12.46 20.04 10.61
N ILE A 36 -12.94 18.90 10.07
CA ILE A 36 -14.28 18.75 9.51
C ILE A 36 -15.20 17.95 10.42
N SER A 37 -16.49 17.97 10.13
CA SER A 37 -17.51 17.13 10.77
C SER A 37 -18.02 16.05 9.81
N SER A 38 -18.81 15.10 10.32
CA SER A 38 -19.43 14.09 9.46
C SER A 38 -20.38 14.68 8.41
N ASN A 39 -20.98 15.84 8.69
CA ASN A 39 -21.91 16.51 7.77
C ASN A 39 -21.21 17.07 6.53
N ASP A 40 -19.89 17.22 6.58
CA ASP A 40 -19.09 17.74 5.47
C ASP A 40 -18.66 16.62 4.51
N ILE A 41 -18.88 15.35 4.85
CA ILE A 41 -18.37 14.19 4.10
C ILE A 41 -19.40 13.77 3.04
N ASP A 42 -19.01 13.78 1.77
CA ASP A 42 -19.86 13.37 0.67
C ASP A 42 -19.75 11.87 0.35
N ALA A 43 -18.59 11.24 0.60
CA ALA A 43 -18.35 9.84 0.27
C ALA A 43 -17.21 9.19 1.07
N LEU A 44 -17.27 7.86 1.20
CA LEU A 44 -16.20 7.02 1.74
C LEU A 44 -15.64 6.09 0.65
N TYR A 45 -14.31 6.01 0.57
CA TYR A 45 -13.60 5.04 -0.25
C TYR A 45 -12.68 4.18 0.62
N ILE A 46 -12.88 2.86 0.57
CA ILE A 46 -12.24 1.93 1.50
C ILE A 46 -11.40 0.92 0.72
N GLY A 47 -10.09 0.93 0.95
CA GLY A 47 -9.17 -0.09 0.49
C GLY A 47 -9.08 -1.23 1.50
N ASN A 48 -9.53 -2.42 1.14
CA ASN A 48 -9.37 -3.62 1.98
C ASN A 48 -9.27 -4.86 1.10
N MET A 49 -8.24 -5.68 1.33
CA MET A 49 -8.04 -6.92 0.60
C MET A 49 -8.55 -8.11 1.42
N ALA A 50 -8.10 -8.24 2.67
CA ALA A 50 -8.05 -9.53 3.33
C ALA A 50 -9.28 -9.89 4.16
N ALA A 51 -10.15 -8.95 4.53
CA ALA A 51 -11.23 -9.18 5.49
C ALA A 51 -12.20 -10.31 5.08
N GLY A 52 -12.45 -10.48 3.78
CA GLY A 52 -13.27 -11.60 3.28
C GLY A 52 -12.65 -12.97 3.56
N SER A 53 -11.32 -13.06 3.57
CA SER A 53 -10.57 -14.28 3.81
C SER A 53 -10.23 -14.46 5.29
N THR A 54 -9.71 -13.43 5.97
CA THR A 54 -9.25 -13.54 7.36
C THR A 54 -10.38 -13.44 8.38
N LEU A 55 -11.43 -12.66 8.08
CA LEU A 55 -12.54 -12.40 9.01
C LEU A 55 -13.89 -12.93 8.53
N GLN A 56 -13.93 -13.58 7.36
CA GLN A 56 -15.17 -13.98 6.67
C GLN A 56 -16.15 -12.82 6.47
N GLN A 57 -15.60 -11.60 6.31
CA GLN A 57 -16.37 -10.37 6.26
C GLN A 57 -16.20 -9.69 4.91
N GLU A 58 -17.19 -9.87 4.05
CA GLU A 58 -17.39 -9.05 2.85
C GLU A 58 -18.14 -7.76 3.19
N HIS A 59 -18.62 -7.02 2.19
CA HIS A 59 -19.40 -5.78 2.36
C HIS A 59 -18.77 -4.80 3.38
N VAL A 60 -17.43 -4.77 3.41
CA VAL A 60 -16.62 -4.04 4.40
C VAL A 60 -16.93 -2.56 4.40
N SER A 61 -17.24 -1.96 3.24
CA SER A 61 -17.55 -0.54 3.18
C SER A 61 -18.81 -0.15 3.95
N ALA A 62 -19.86 -0.97 3.86
CA ALA A 62 -21.07 -0.77 4.66
C ALA A 62 -20.83 -1.02 6.14
N LEU A 63 -20.02 -2.03 6.49
CA LEU A 63 -19.63 -2.30 7.87
C LEU A 63 -18.93 -1.08 8.49
N ILE A 64 -17.94 -0.51 7.82
CA ILE A 64 -17.20 0.65 8.33
C ILE A 64 -18.12 1.88 8.41
N ALA A 65 -18.95 2.13 7.39
CA ALA A 65 -19.89 3.25 7.42
C ALA A 65 -20.88 3.16 8.60
N ASP A 66 -21.37 1.96 8.90
CA ASP A 66 -22.27 1.69 10.03
C ASP A 66 -21.57 1.93 11.37
N TYR A 67 -20.42 1.29 11.59
CA TYR A 67 -19.68 1.39 12.85
C TYR A 67 -19.11 2.79 13.12
N CYS A 68 -18.85 3.58 12.08
CA CYS A 68 -18.46 4.99 12.21
C CYS A 68 -19.66 5.94 12.38
N GLY A 69 -20.90 5.45 12.40
CA GLY A 69 -22.11 6.26 12.53
C GLY A 69 -22.45 7.11 11.30
N LEU A 70 -21.80 6.85 10.17
CA LEU A 70 -21.96 7.57 8.90
C LEU A 70 -23.10 6.98 8.05
N ALA A 71 -23.47 5.71 8.28
CA ALA A 71 -24.59 5.07 7.59
C ALA A 71 -25.93 5.77 7.84
N ASN A 72 -26.15 6.32 9.05
CA ASN A 72 -27.37 7.07 9.38
C ASN A 72 -27.51 8.39 8.59
N GLN A 73 -26.42 8.89 8.02
CA GLN A 73 -26.39 10.07 7.15
C GLN A 73 -26.52 9.69 5.67
N ASN A 74 -26.68 8.40 5.34
CA ASN A 74 -26.73 7.86 3.99
C ASN A 74 -25.50 8.21 3.14
N ILE A 75 -24.34 8.40 3.78
CA ILE A 75 -23.08 8.68 3.08
C ILE A 75 -22.68 7.43 2.27
N PRO A 76 -22.50 7.53 0.94
CA PRO A 76 -22.11 6.40 0.12
C PRO A 76 -20.71 5.89 0.50
N ALA A 77 -20.58 4.57 0.62
CA ALA A 77 -19.31 3.91 0.96
C ALA A 77 -18.95 2.80 -0.01
N THR A 78 -17.79 2.92 -0.66
CA THR A 78 -17.34 1.99 -1.71
C THR A 78 -16.06 1.26 -1.30
N ARG A 79 -16.08 -0.08 -1.33
CA ARG A 79 -14.87 -0.89 -1.23
C ARG A 79 -14.17 -0.93 -2.58
N VAL A 80 -12.85 -0.76 -2.57
CA VAL A 80 -11.97 -0.86 -3.72
C VAL A 80 -10.88 -1.88 -3.40
N GLU A 81 -10.60 -2.77 -4.35
CA GLU A 81 -9.67 -3.89 -4.15
C GLU A 81 -8.76 -4.03 -5.38
N ALA A 82 -7.46 -4.18 -5.13
CA ALA A 82 -6.40 -4.46 -6.10
C ALA A 82 -5.15 -5.01 -5.39
N ALA A 83 -5.32 -6.07 -4.60
CA ALA A 83 -4.37 -6.63 -3.66
C ALA A 83 -3.72 -5.53 -2.79
N SER A 84 -2.40 -5.51 -2.67
CA SER A 84 -1.65 -4.50 -1.92
C SER A 84 -1.81 -3.07 -2.45
N ALA A 85 -2.36 -2.87 -3.66
CA ALA A 85 -2.62 -1.54 -4.23
C ALA A 85 -4.00 -0.96 -3.84
N SER A 86 -4.82 -1.69 -3.08
CA SER A 86 -6.19 -1.31 -2.72
C SER A 86 -6.30 0.10 -2.13
N GLY A 87 -5.40 0.48 -1.21
CA GLY A 87 -5.39 1.82 -0.61
C GLY A 87 -5.10 2.94 -1.62
N GLY A 88 -4.09 2.74 -2.47
CA GLY A 88 -3.77 3.70 -3.55
C GLY A 88 -4.89 3.83 -4.57
N LEU A 89 -5.58 2.73 -4.89
CA LEU A 89 -6.73 2.74 -5.78
C LEU A 89 -7.94 3.45 -5.15
N ALA A 90 -8.17 3.30 -3.85
CA ALA A 90 -9.20 4.04 -3.13
C ALA A 90 -8.95 5.56 -3.19
N ILE A 91 -7.69 6.01 -3.00
CA ILE A 91 -7.29 7.42 -3.16
C ILE A 91 -7.58 7.88 -4.58
N ARG A 92 -7.20 7.09 -5.59
CA ARG A 92 -7.43 7.44 -7.00
C ARG A 92 -8.91 7.57 -7.35
N GLN A 93 -9.77 6.71 -6.83
CA GLN A 93 -11.21 6.77 -7.06
C GLN A 93 -11.83 8.03 -6.44
N ALA A 94 -11.46 8.36 -5.20
CA ALA A 94 -11.87 9.59 -4.56
C ALA A 94 -11.35 10.84 -5.28
N TYR A 95 -10.07 10.81 -5.72
CA TYR A 95 -9.47 11.85 -6.54
C TYR A 95 -10.28 12.10 -7.82
N MET A 96 -10.65 11.04 -8.55
CA MET A 96 -11.43 11.17 -9.79
C MET A 96 -12.83 11.72 -9.53
N ALA A 97 -13.49 11.30 -8.43
CA ALA A 97 -14.82 11.80 -8.08
C ALA A 97 -14.81 13.29 -7.75
N ILE A 98 -13.82 13.74 -6.97
CA ILE A 98 -13.64 15.17 -6.62
C ILE A 98 -13.22 15.97 -7.85
N ALA A 99 -12.22 15.50 -8.61
CA ALA A 99 -11.74 16.20 -9.80
C ALA A 99 -12.82 16.29 -10.89
N GLY A 100 -13.74 15.32 -10.96
CA GLY A 100 -14.91 15.34 -11.84
C GLY A 100 -16.05 16.24 -11.35
N GLY A 101 -15.96 16.82 -10.15
CA GLY A 101 -17.00 17.67 -9.56
C GLY A 101 -18.25 16.93 -9.10
N PHE A 102 -18.17 15.61 -8.89
CA PHE A 102 -19.30 14.82 -8.38
C PHE A 102 -19.48 14.96 -6.87
N ILE A 103 -18.39 15.21 -6.15
CA ILE A 103 -18.32 15.41 -4.70
C ILE A 103 -17.23 16.43 -4.38
N ASP A 104 -17.25 17.00 -3.18
CA ASP A 104 -16.26 17.98 -2.73
C ASP A 104 -15.29 17.40 -1.69
N ILE A 105 -15.78 16.56 -0.78
CA ILE A 105 -15.01 16.01 0.34
C ILE A 105 -15.23 14.52 0.47
N ALA A 106 -14.12 13.76 0.48
CA ALA A 106 -14.14 12.31 0.67
C ALA A 106 -13.20 11.90 1.80
N VAL A 107 -13.63 10.93 2.61
CA VAL A 107 -12.72 10.21 3.51
C VAL A 107 -12.29 8.92 2.81
N VAL A 108 -10.98 8.75 2.68
CA VAL A 108 -10.38 7.57 2.08
C VAL A 108 -9.63 6.82 3.17
N GLY A 109 -9.93 5.55 3.36
CA GLY A 109 -9.30 4.73 4.40
C GLY A 109 -8.84 3.38 3.86
N GLY A 110 -7.77 2.85 4.41
CA GLY A 110 -7.38 1.45 4.27
C GLY A 110 -7.11 0.85 5.64
N ALA A 111 -7.58 -0.37 5.86
CA ALA A 111 -7.35 -1.11 7.10
C ALA A 111 -7.20 -2.59 6.79
N GLU A 112 -6.30 -3.25 7.49
CA GLU A 112 -6.12 -4.70 7.41
C GLU A 112 -5.95 -5.29 8.81
N LYS A 113 -6.52 -6.49 8.99
CA LYS A 113 -6.43 -7.27 10.23
C LYS A 113 -6.00 -8.68 9.85
N MET A 114 -4.69 -8.91 9.92
CA MET A 114 -4.02 -10.12 9.44
C MET A 114 -3.73 -11.10 10.58
N THR A 115 -3.64 -10.64 11.83
CA THR A 115 -3.26 -11.50 12.96
C THR A 115 -4.39 -12.37 13.51
N ASP A 116 -5.64 -12.16 13.11
CA ASP A 116 -6.80 -12.92 13.63
C ASP A 116 -6.90 -14.34 13.06
N VAL A 117 -5.92 -14.74 12.25
CA VAL A 117 -5.75 -16.08 11.69
C VAL A 117 -4.32 -16.57 11.90
N SER A 118 -4.06 -17.85 11.67
CA SER A 118 -2.70 -18.38 11.74
C SER A 118 -1.76 -17.75 10.69
N ASP A 119 -0.45 -17.76 10.94
CA ASP A 119 0.55 -17.27 9.97
C ASP A 119 0.42 -17.96 8.59
N SER A 120 0.07 -19.25 8.58
CA SER A 120 -0.17 -20.01 7.36
C SER A 120 -1.40 -19.52 6.60
N GLU A 121 -2.49 -19.20 7.32
CA GLU A 121 -3.71 -18.66 6.71
C GLU A 121 -3.48 -17.24 6.20
N SER A 122 -2.84 -16.37 7.00
CA SER A 122 -2.46 -15.02 6.59
C SER A 122 -1.58 -15.03 5.33
N SER A 123 -0.58 -15.92 5.29
CA SER A 123 0.30 -16.11 4.13
C SER A 123 -0.45 -16.64 2.91
N TYR A 124 -1.45 -17.50 3.11
CA TYR A 124 -2.34 -17.96 2.05
C TYR A 124 -3.21 -16.82 1.53
N THR A 125 -3.80 -16.01 2.42
CA THR A 125 -4.59 -14.83 2.04
C THR A 125 -3.79 -13.85 1.19
N ILE A 126 -2.54 -13.56 1.54
CA ILE A 126 -1.65 -12.73 0.71
C ILE A 126 -1.43 -13.37 -0.67
N SER A 127 -1.26 -14.69 -0.71
CA SER A 127 -1.07 -15.43 -1.96
C SER A 127 -2.31 -15.42 -2.87
N MET A 128 -3.50 -15.07 -2.36
CA MET A 128 -4.68 -14.82 -3.20
C MET A 128 -4.51 -13.64 -4.16
N GLY A 129 -3.49 -12.80 -3.97
CA GLY A 129 -3.08 -11.79 -4.96
C GLY A 129 -2.34 -12.35 -6.19
N SER A 130 -2.11 -13.67 -6.24
CA SER A 130 -1.52 -14.39 -7.38
C SER A 130 -2.56 -15.25 -8.11
N ASP A 131 -2.16 -15.92 -9.20
CA ASP A 131 -3.06 -16.83 -9.91
C ASP A 131 -3.30 -18.11 -9.10
N GLU A 132 -4.51 -18.23 -8.53
CA GLU A 132 -4.87 -19.37 -7.69
C GLU A 132 -4.73 -20.73 -8.42
N GLN A 133 -5.10 -20.81 -9.70
CA GLN A 133 -5.17 -22.09 -10.41
C GLN A 133 -3.79 -22.56 -10.88
N TRP A 134 -2.94 -21.62 -11.29
CA TRP A 134 -1.68 -21.94 -11.96
C TRP A 134 -0.43 -21.64 -11.12
N GLU A 135 -0.55 -20.85 -10.06
CA GLU A 135 0.56 -20.51 -9.16
C GLU A 135 0.32 -21.06 -7.76
N ALA A 136 -0.70 -20.59 -7.06
CA ALA A 136 -0.91 -20.94 -5.65
C ALA A 136 -1.15 -22.46 -5.47
N LYS A 137 -2.04 -23.07 -6.27
CA LYS A 137 -2.28 -24.51 -6.25
C LYS A 137 -1.10 -25.36 -6.70
N ALA A 138 -0.19 -24.79 -7.49
CA ALA A 138 1.07 -25.44 -7.86
C ALA A 138 2.12 -25.36 -6.73
N GLY A 139 1.80 -24.71 -5.61
CA GLY A 139 2.67 -24.53 -4.45
C GLY A 139 3.52 -23.26 -4.50
N ALA A 140 3.30 -22.37 -5.47
CA ALA A 140 3.99 -21.09 -5.50
C ALA A 140 3.40 -20.15 -4.44
N THR A 141 4.22 -19.79 -3.45
CA THR A 141 3.89 -18.74 -2.48
C THR A 141 4.24 -17.37 -3.06
N PHE A 142 3.63 -16.31 -2.52
CA PHE A 142 3.94 -14.93 -2.94
C PHE A 142 5.44 -14.58 -2.80
N ALA A 143 6.08 -15.10 -1.74
CA ALA A 143 7.53 -14.99 -1.53
C ALA A 143 8.33 -15.75 -2.58
N SER A 144 7.89 -16.95 -2.99
CA SER A 144 8.57 -17.71 -4.04
C SER A 144 8.47 -17.04 -5.42
N LEU A 145 7.34 -16.38 -5.72
CA LEU A 145 7.16 -15.60 -6.95
C LEU A 145 8.13 -14.41 -6.99
N HIS A 146 8.28 -13.68 -5.88
CA HIS A 146 9.27 -12.61 -5.79
C HIS A 146 10.71 -13.13 -5.77
N ALA A 147 10.94 -14.34 -5.25
CA ALA A 147 12.25 -14.98 -5.33
C ALA A 147 12.62 -15.31 -6.78
N ILE A 148 11.68 -15.78 -7.61
CA ILE A 148 11.90 -15.97 -9.05
C ILE A 148 12.24 -14.64 -9.71
N ILE A 149 11.52 -13.56 -9.37
CA ILE A 149 11.83 -12.20 -9.88
C ILE A 149 13.25 -11.78 -9.50
N ALA A 150 13.63 -11.97 -8.23
CA ALA A 150 14.97 -11.68 -7.74
C ALA A 150 16.03 -12.48 -8.47
N GLN A 151 15.88 -13.81 -8.61
CA GLN A 151 16.85 -14.64 -9.34
C GLN A 151 17.03 -14.15 -10.78
N ASN A 152 15.94 -13.80 -11.47
CA ASN A 152 16.02 -13.31 -12.85
C ASN A 152 16.69 -11.93 -12.93
N HIS A 153 16.44 -11.04 -11.98
CA HIS A 153 17.10 -9.73 -11.92
C HIS A 153 18.60 -9.87 -11.61
N MET A 154 18.96 -10.78 -10.70
CA MET A 154 20.36 -11.15 -10.44
C MET A 154 21.05 -11.75 -11.68
N LEU A 155 20.36 -12.58 -12.46
CA LEU A 155 20.90 -13.19 -13.68
C LEU A 155 21.08 -12.17 -14.81
N GLU A 156 20.13 -11.26 -14.98
CA GLU A 156 20.15 -10.26 -16.06
C GLU A 156 21.11 -9.10 -15.75
N TYR A 157 21.07 -8.58 -14.53
CA TYR A 157 21.74 -7.34 -14.15
C TYR A 157 22.88 -7.52 -13.14
N GLY A 158 23.09 -8.72 -12.63
CA GLY A 158 24.17 -9.00 -11.67
C GLY A 158 23.90 -8.49 -10.27
N THR A 159 22.64 -8.19 -9.91
CA THR A 159 22.27 -7.78 -8.56
C THR A 159 22.76 -8.79 -7.52
N THR A 160 23.29 -8.29 -6.41
CA THR A 160 23.92 -9.13 -5.39
C THR A 160 23.06 -9.27 -4.14
N ARG A 161 23.36 -10.31 -3.35
CA ARG A 161 22.72 -10.54 -2.05
C ARG A 161 22.98 -9.39 -1.07
N GLU A 162 24.15 -8.76 -1.16
CA GLU A 162 24.53 -7.60 -0.36
C GLU A 162 23.67 -6.38 -0.69
N GLN A 163 23.34 -6.16 -1.97
CA GLN A 163 22.45 -5.08 -2.40
C GLN A 163 21.03 -5.27 -1.86
N LEU A 164 20.49 -6.49 -1.97
CA LEU A 164 19.19 -6.83 -1.35
C LEU A 164 19.21 -6.61 0.17
N SER A 165 20.29 -7.02 0.85
CA SER A 165 20.43 -6.81 2.30
C SER A 165 20.53 -5.32 2.68
N SER A 166 21.10 -4.50 1.80
CA SER A 166 21.26 -3.06 2.02
C SER A 166 19.93 -2.32 2.00
N VAL A 167 18.99 -2.76 1.16
CA VAL A 167 17.60 -2.24 1.14
C VAL A 167 16.95 -2.44 2.51
N SER A 168 16.92 -3.66 3.02
CA SER A 168 16.33 -3.97 4.33
C SER A 168 17.03 -3.21 5.47
N SER A 169 18.36 -3.10 5.43
CA SER A 169 19.10 -2.34 6.45
C SER A 169 18.72 -0.85 6.47
N LYS A 170 18.59 -0.22 5.29
CA LYS A 170 18.06 1.14 5.15
C LYS A 170 16.63 1.23 5.70
N ASN A 171 15.76 0.29 5.38
CA ASN A 171 14.34 0.33 5.79
C ASN A 171 14.25 0.24 7.33
N HIS A 172 15.03 -0.64 7.96
CA HIS A 172 15.14 -0.73 9.41
C HIS A 172 15.75 0.52 10.06
N TYR A 173 16.71 1.17 9.41
CA TYR A 173 17.23 2.46 9.89
C TYR A 173 16.12 3.52 9.92
N HIS A 174 15.35 3.70 8.84
CA HIS A 174 14.24 4.66 8.84
C HIS A 174 13.11 4.25 9.80
N ALA A 175 12.83 2.96 9.92
CA ALA A 175 11.86 2.44 10.89
C ALA A 175 12.26 2.78 12.33
N SER A 176 13.56 2.77 12.67
CA SER A 176 14.04 3.16 14.00
C SER A 176 13.77 4.62 14.37
N LEU A 177 13.47 5.47 13.38
CA LEU A 177 13.11 6.87 13.55
C LEU A 177 11.60 7.09 13.56
N ASN A 178 10.80 6.04 13.31
CA ASN A 178 9.35 6.12 13.17
C ASN A 178 8.64 5.40 14.33
N PRO A 179 7.94 6.11 15.24
CA PRO A 179 7.22 5.48 16.34
C PRO A 179 6.04 4.60 15.89
N MET A 180 5.58 4.75 14.64
CA MET A 180 4.48 3.99 14.08
C MET A 180 4.93 2.67 13.43
N ALA A 181 6.24 2.44 13.31
CA ALA A 181 6.77 1.23 12.69
C ALA A 181 6.57 -0.03 13.56
N GLN A 182 6.36 -1.18 12.91
CA GLN A 182 6.27 -2.49 13.57
C GLN A 182 7.60 -2.88 14.21
N PHE A 183 8.72 -2.62 13.51
CA PHE A 183 10.07 -2.92 13.96
C PHE A 183 10.91 -1.63 14.11
N PRO A 184 10.74 -0.87 15.21
CA PRO A 184 11.38 0.43 15.40
C PRO A 184 12.84 0.30 15.86
N PHE A 185 13.65 -0.47 15.13
CA PHE A 185 15.06 -0.68 15.44
C PHE A 185 15.89 -0.96 14.17
N PRO A 186 17.16 -0.51 14.13
CA PRO A 186 18.04 -0.73 12.99
C PRO A 186 18.56 -2.17 12.96
N LEU A 187 18.89 -2.66 11.75
CA LEU A 187 19.52 -3.97 11.54
C LEU A 187 20.77 -3.86 10.65
N ASN A 188 21.80 -4.63 10.99
CA ASN A 188 23.05 -4.73 10.21
C ASN A 188 22.81 -5.60 8.95
N PRO A 189 23.29 -5.20 7.75
CA PRO A 189 23.22 -6.01 6.54
C PRO A 189 23.72 -7.46 6.69
N GLU A 190 24.75 -7.70 7.52
CA GLU A 190 25.27 -9.05 7.76
C GLU A 190 24.24 -9.94 8.48
N ALA A 191 23.52 -9.39 9.46
CA ALA A 191 22.46 -10.11 10.16
C ALA A 191 21.30 -10.43 9.21
N ILE A 192 20.93 -9.46 8.35
CA ILE A 192 19.92 -9.62 7.30
C ILE A 192 20.31 -10.75 6.34
N SER A 193 21.56 -10.73 5.85
CA SER A 193 22.09 -11.74 4.92
C SER A 193 22.19 -13.15 5.54
N LYS A 194 22.15 -13.28 6.86
CA LYS A 194 22.16 -14.57 7.59
C LYS A 194 20.79 -14.96 8.16
N SER A 195 19.74 -14.15 7.96
CA SER A 195 18.39 -14.45 8.46
C SER A 195 17.80 -15.72 7.83
N GLY A 196 16.74 -16.28 8.43
CA GLY A 196 16.15 -17.55 7.97
C GLY A 196 15.81 -17.54 6.49
N MET A 197 16.16 -18.58 5.75
CA MET A 197 15.82 -18.68 4.33
C MET A 197 14.31 -18.86 4.16
N VAL A 198 13.69 -18.09 3.26
CA VAL A 198 12.27 -18.22 2.92
C VAL A 198 12.16 -18.89 1.55
N SER A 199 12.74 -18.28 0.52
CA SER A 199 12.83 -18.83 -0.83
C SER A 199 14.02 -18.20 -1.53
N THR A 200 15.05 -19.00 -1.84
CA THR A 200 16.31 -18.50 -2.42
C THR A 200 16.04 -17.55 -3.59
N PRO A 201 16.62 -16.32 -3.59
CA PRO A 201 17.64 -15.79 -2.68
C PRO A 201 17.08 -15.03 -1.47
N LEU A 202 15.76 -14.93 -1.34
CA LEU A 202 15.08 -14.15 -0.32
C LEU A 202 15.07 -14.85 1.04
N ARG A 203 15.43 -14.09 2.05
CA ARG A 203 15.42 -14.49 3.46
C ARG A 203 14.33 -13.72 4.20
N MET A 204 14.09 -14.10 5.46
CA MET A 204 13.06 -13.55 6.31
C MET A 204 13.09 -12.03 6.37
N LEU A 205 14.29 -11.44 6.50
CA LEU A 205 14.46 -9.98 6.57
C LEU A 205 14.47 -9.30 5.19
N ASP A 206 14.23 -10.04 4.11
CA ASP A 206 13.90 -9.47 2.79
C ASP A 206 12.39 -9.35 2.56
N CYS A 207 11.57 -9.93 3.44
CA CYS A 207 10.13 -9.97 3.32
C CYS A 207 9.50 -9.00 4.32
N ALA A 208 8.57 -8.16 3.87
CA ALA A 208 7.75 -7.37 4.78
C ALA A 208 6.93 -8.32 5.70
N PRO A 209 6.78 -7.97 6.99
CA PRO A 209 5.98 -8.77 7.92
C PRO A 209 4.49 -8.67 7.58
N ASN A 210 3.71 -9.60 8.13
CA ASN A 210 2.27 -9.40 8.26
C ASN A 210 2.02 -8.33 9.33
N SER A 211 1.10 -7.41 9.05
CA SER A 211 0.75 -6.33 9.96
C SER A 211 -0.76 -6.14 9.99
N ASP A 212 -1.27 -5.88 11.19
CA ASP A 212 -2.49 -5.11 11.35
C ASP A 212 -2.16 -3.63 11.28
N GLY A 213 -3.10 -2.84 10.78
CA GLY A 213 -2.96 -1.40 10.75
C GLY A 213 -4.02 -0.73 9.90
N ALA A 214 -4.12 0.59 10.03
CA ALA A 214 -4.97 1.41 9.22
C ALA A 214 -4.36 2.79 8.96
N ALA A 215 -4.68 3.34 7.79
CA ALA A 215 -4.33 4.70 7.38
C ALA A 215 -5.52 5.34 6.66
N ALA A 216 -5.75 6.63 6.88
CA ALA A 216 -6.81 7.38 6.24
C ALA A 216 -6.36 8.80 5.88
N VAL A 217 -6.96 9.33 4.83
CA VAL A 217 -6.78 10.72 4.39
C VAL A 217 -8.13 11.34 4.09
N VAL A 218 -8.26 12.63 4.37
CA VAL A 218 -9.39 13.44 3.92
C VAL A 218 -8.98 14.19 2.66
N LEU A 219 -9.64 13.88 1.55
CA LEU A 219 -9.47 14.58 0.29
C LEU A 219 -10.55 15.65 0.15
N CYS A 220 -10.17 16.80 -0.38
CA CYS A 220 -11.03 17.94 -0.57
C CYS A 220 -10.77 18.60 -1.93
N ALA A 221 -11.82 19.16 -2.53
CA ALA A 221 -11.71 20.05 -3.67
C ALA A 221 -10.74 21.20 -3.35
N SER A 222 -9.80 21.48 -4.27
CA SER A 222 -8.63 22.30 -3.93
C SER A 222 -8.95 23.77 -3.65
N GLU A 223 -10.06 24.25 -4.18
CA GLU A 223 -10.63 25.58 -3.96
C GLU A 223 -11.21 25.74 -2.55
N LYS A 224 -11.77 24.68 -1.95
CA LYS A 224 -12.31 24.67 -0.58
C LYS A 224 -11.25 24.34 0.47
N ALA A 225 -10.16 23.66 0.09
CA ALA A 225 -9.14 23.19 1.02
C ALA A 225 -8.54 24.27 1.96
N LYS A 226 -8.52 25.54 1.53
CA LYS A 226 -8.03 26.66 2.35
C LYS A 226 -8.93 27.02 3.54
N GLU A 227 -10.18 26.60 3.52
CA GLU A 227 -11.13 26.78 4.63
C GLU A 227 -10.75 25.88 5.82
N PHE A 228 -10.13 24.73 5.54
CA PHE A 228 -9.80 23.70 6.53
C PHE A 228 -8.36 23.75 6.99
N THR A 229 -7.42 24.05 6.09
CA THR A 229 -5.99 24.07 6.41
C THR A 229 -5.22 25.18 5.71
N LYS A 230 -4.19 25.70 6.39
CA LYS A 230 -3.28 26.71 5.83
C LYS A 230 -2.25 26.10 4.86
N LYS A 231 -2.04 24.78 4.91
CA LYS A 231 -1.01 24.08 4.12
C LYS A 231 -1.58 22.81 3.46
N PRO A 232 -2.57 22.93 2.56
CA PRO A 232 -3.12 21.77 1.87
C PRO A 232 -2.06 21.13 0.96
N ILE A 233 -1.94 19.81 0.99
CA ILE A 233 -1.03 19.06 0.10
C ILE A 233 -1.82 18.67 -1.16
N LYS A 234 -1.39 19.13 -2.33
CA LYS A 234 -2.10 18.87 -3.58
C LYS A 234 -1.68 17.54 -4.18
N ILE A 235 -2.66 16.75 -4.61
CA ILE A 235 -2.41 15.66 -5.55
C ILE A 235 -2.33 16.29 -6.93
N ILE A 236 -1.13 16.32 -7.50
CA ILE A 236 -0.85 17.00 -8.77
C ILE A 236 -0.80 16.04 -9.97
N GLY A 237 -0.66 14.74 -9.74
CA GLY A 237 -0.62 13.72 -10.78
C GLY A 237 -1.04 12.36 -10.24
N SER A 238 -1.75 11.57 -11.04
CA SER A 238 -2.17 10.21 -10.67
C SER A 238 -2.14 9.24 -11.85
N GLY A 239 -1.42 8.13 -11.71
CA GLY A 239 -1.32 7.10 -12.74
C GLY A 239 -1.71 5.70 -12.24
N GLN A 240 -2.27 4.90 -13.15
CA GLN A 240 -2.59 3.49 -12.92
C GLN A 240 -2.32 2.68 -14.19
N ALA A 241 -1.81 1.47 -14.00
CA ALA A 241 -1.61 0.47 -15.05
C ALA A 241 -1.81 -0.93 -14.49
N SER A 242 -1.98 -1.90 -15.39
CA SER A 242 -2.10 -3.32 -15.07
C SER A 242 -1.10 -4.09 -15.92
N ASP A 243 -0.67 -5.25 -15.42
CA ASP A 243 0.12 -6.23 -16.15
C ASP A 243 -0.54 -7.61 -16.04
N THR A 244 0.08 -8.65 -16.63
CA THR A 244 -0.39 -10.02 -16.45
C THR A 244 -0.33 -10.41 -14.98
N LEU A 245 -1.40 -11.03 -14.48
CA LEU A 245 -1.50 -11.52 -13.10
C LEU A 245 -0.42 -12.55 -12.82
N SER A 246 -0.46 -13.67 -13.55
CA SER A 246 0.47 -14.79 -13.37
C SER A 246 1.86 -14.44 -13.88
N LEU A 247 2.88 -14.75 -13.09
CA LEU A 247 4.28 -14.46 -13.37
C LEU A 247 4.77 -15.16 -14.65
N HIS A 248 4.30 -16.39 -14.89
CA HIS A 248 4.67 -17.19 -16.07
C HIS A 248 4.09 -16.66 -17.40
N HIS A 249 3.16 -15.71 -17.37
CA HIS A 249 2.68 -15.00 -18.56
C HIS A 249 3.50 -13.75 -18.89
N ARG A 250 4.38 -13.30 -17.98
CA ARG A 250 5.13 -12.06 -18.19
C ARG A 250 6.16 -12.21 -19.29
N LYS A 251 6.32 -11.13 -20.06
CA LYS A 251 7.40 -11.00 -21.05
C LYS A 251 8.78 -10.99 -20.39
N TYR A 252 8.87 -10.40 -19.20
CA TYR A 252 10.11 -10.29 -18.44
C TYR A 252 9.85 -10.74 -17.01
N LEU A 253 10.74 -11.56 -16.45
CA LEU A 253 10.66 -12.00 -15.06
C LEU A 253 11.44 -11.09 -14.11
N TYR A 254 12.26 -10.18 -14.64
CA TYR A 254 13.13 -9.27 -13.87
C TYR A 254 12.67 -7.81 -13.92
N ARG A 255 11.45 -7.56 -14.40
CA ARG A 255 10.89 -6.20 -14.57
C ARG A 255 9.43 -6.15 -14.17
N LEU A 256 8.96 -4.94 -13.86
CA LEU A 256 7.56 -4.65 -13.52
C LEU A 256 7.04 -3.47 -14.38
N PRO A 257 6.78 -3.68 -15.68
CA PRO A 257 6.41 -2.60 -16.61
C PRO A 257 5.20 -1.76 -16.20
N ALA A 258 4.23 -2.35 -15.50
CA ALA A 258 3.08 -1.58 -15.00
C ALA A 258 3.49 -0.44 -14.05
N ILE A 259 4.58 -0.58 -13.28
CA ILE A 259 5.10 0.51 -12.44
C ILE A 259 5.55 1.68 -13.32
N ASN A 260 6.31 1.39 -14.38
CA ASN A 260 6.79 2.41 -15.31
C ASN A 260 5.63 3.13 -16.02
N ILE A 261 4.64 2.38 -16.50
CA ILE A 261 3.47 2.95 -17.18
C ILE A 261 2.64 3.80 -16.21
N ALA A 262 2.44 3.35 -14.97
CA ALA A 262 1.74 4.12 -13.95
C ALA A 262 2.50 5.40 -13.58
N ALA A 263 3.82 5.31 -13.38
CA ALA A 263 4.66 6.47 -13.09
C ALA A 263 4.65 7.48 -14.25
N GLN A 264 4.80 7.02 -15.50
CA GLN A 264 4.73 7.89 -16.69
C GLN A 264 3.42 8.65 -16.77
N LYS A 265 2.27 7.98 -16.59
CA LYS A 265 0.97 8.64 -16.56
C LYS A 265 0.89 9.70 -15.45
N ALA A 266 1.42 9.42 -14.26
CA ALA A 266 1.42 10.38 -13.15
C ALA A 266 2.30 11.59 -13.45
N PHE A 267 3.49 11.38 -14.04
CA PHE A 267 4.41 12.45 -14.44
C PHE A 267 3.85 13.30 -15.58
N GLU A 268 3.20 12.67 -16.57
CA GLU A 268 2.50 13.36 -17.67
C GLU A 268 1.35 14.22 -17.14
N ASP A 269 0.55 13.71 -16.20
CA ASP A 269 -0.57 14.42 -15.58
C ASP A 269 -0.12 15.69 -14.84
N CYS A 270 1.01 15.63 -14.14
CA CYS A 270 1.55 16.77 -13.39
C CYS A 270 2.59 17.61 -14.14
N GLY A 271 3.01 17.18 -15.34
CA GLY A 271 4.08 17.82 -16.12
C GLY A 271 5.45 17.83 -15.40
N LYS A 272 5.71 16.86 -14.51
CA LYS A 272 6.96 16.73 -13.75
C LYS A 272 7.85 15.62 -14.26
N LYS A 273 9.10 15.62 -13.81
CA LYS A 273 10.07 14.55 -14.08
C LYS A 273 10.55 13.87 -12.80
N PRO A 274 11.07 12.62 -12.88
CA PRO A 274 11.58 11.91 -11.71
C PRO A 274 12.65 12.67 -10.93
N GLU A 275 13.48 13.47 -11.60
CA GLU A 275 14.57 14.23 -10.98
C GLU A 275 14.08 15.43 -10.14
N GLU A 276 12.79 15.78 -10.24
CA GLU A 276 12.16 16.84 -9.45
C GLU A 276 11.54 16.33 -8.14
N LEU A 277 11.70 15.04 -7.82
CA LEU A 277 11.18 14.46 -6.59
C LEU A 277 12.13 14.68 -5.41
N ASP A 278 11.63 15.31 -4.35
CA ASP A 278 12.37 15.50 -3.10
C ASP A 278 12.26 14.28 -2.15
N LEU A 279 11.18 13.51 -2.29
CA LEU A 279 10.86 12.35 -1.46
C LEU A 279 10.12 11.31 -2.30
N LEU A 280 10.38 10.03 -2.02
CA LEU A 280 9.71 8.93 -2.68
C LEU A 280 9.35 7.84 -1.66
N GLU A 281 8.08 7.44 -1.70
CA GLU A 281 7.57 6.23 -1.04
C GLU A 281 7.30 5.19 -2.14
N VAL A 282 7.87 3.99 -2.02
CA VAL A 282 7.71 2.89 -2.99
C VAL A 282 7.24 1.62 -2.29
N HIS A 283 6.64 0.71 -3.06
CA HIS A 283 6.13 -0.55 -2.52
C HIS A 283 7.25 -1.58 -2.34
N ASP A 284 7.79 -1.67 -1.14
CA ASP A 284 8.95 -2.47 -0.72
C ASP A 284 8.58 -3.77 0.00
N ASN A 285 7.47 -4.41 -0.40
CA ASN A 285 7.01 -5.67 0.20
C ASN A 285 8.08 -6.80 0.19
N PHE A 286 8.99 -6.74 -0.78
CA PHE A 286 10.25 -7.47 -0.80
C PHE A 286 11.38 -6.53 -1.21
N THR A 287 12.60 -6.79 -0.73
CA THR A 287 13.77 -5.94 -1.07
C THR A 287 14.02 -5.81 -2.56
N ILE A 288 13.75 -6.86 -3.35
CA ILE A 288 13.82 -6.81 -4.81
C ILE A 288 12.76 -5.88 -5.44
N SER A 289 11.56 -5.80 -4.86
CA SER A 289 10.48 -4.93 -5.36
C SER A 289 10.87 -3.47 -5.27
N GLU A 290 11.55 -3.06 -4.18
CA GLU A 290 12.06 -1.69 -4.03
C GLU A 290 13.07 -1.34 -5.13
N ILE A 291 14.04 -2.23 -5.38
CA ILE A 291 15.05 -2.02 -6.45
C ILE A 291 14.36 -1.83 -7.80
N ILE A 292 13.48 -2.76 -8.19
CA ILE A 292 12.79 -2.70 -9.48
C ILE A 292 11.86 -1.48 -9.55
N ALA A 293 11.22 -1.08 -8.45
CA ALA A 293 10.36 0.10 -8.42
C ALA A 293 11.16 1.37 -8.73
N LEU A 294 12.34 1.54 -8.12
CA LEU A 294 13.21 2.69 -8.37
C LEU A 294 13.70 2.75 -9.84
N GLU A 295 13.97 1.58 -10.43
CA GLU A 295 14.34 1.47 -11.85
C GLU A 295 13.17 1.79 -12.78
N GLU A 296 11.98 1.23 -12.52
CA GLU A 296 10.81 1.40 -13.38
C GLU A 296 10.19 2.80 -13.26
N ILE A 297 10.29 3.47 -12.10
CA ILE A 297 9.94 4.89 -11.94
C ILE A 297 10.92 5.79 -12.69
N GLY A 298 12.16 5.34 -12.92
CA GLY A 298 13.19 6.08 -13.63
C GLY A 298 14.09 6.92 -12.74
N ILE A 299 14.16 6.62 -11.43
CA ILE A 299 15.09 7.25 -10.49
C ILE A 299 16.52 6.78 -10.80
N PHE A 300 16.66 5.49 -11.06
CA PHE A 300 17.91 4.87 -11.51
C PHE A 300 17.68 4.18 -12.86
N LYS A 301 18.78 3.98 -13.60
CA LYS A 301 18.74 3.10 -14.78
C LYS A 301 18.52 1.66 -14.32
N ARG A 302 17.90 0.84 -15.17
CA ARG A 302 17.79 -0.60 -14.92
C ARG A 302 19.18 -1.24 -14.87
N GLY A 303 19.43 -2.02 -13.81
CA GLY A 303 20.71 -2.67 -13.55
C GLY A 303 21.74 -1.75 -12.93
#